data_AF-A0A0P7CN09-F1
#
_entry.id   AF-A0A0P7CN09-F1
#
_cell.length_a   1.000
_cell.length_b   1.000
_cell.length_c   1.000
_cell.angle_alpha   90.00
_cell.angle_beta   90.00
_cell.angle_gamma   90.00
#
_symmetry.space_group_name_H-M   'P 1'
#
loop_
_entity.id
_entity.type
_entity.pdbx_description
1 polymer ?
#
loop_
_entity_poly.entity_id
_entity_poly.type
_entity_poly.pdbx_seq_one_letter_code
_entity_poly.pdbx_strand_id
1 'polypeptide(L)' 'MQNDTINPTVINEAQKGDFSALGKAMCILCDDIGMGLEQVVEEFWYVGLDARLAKEALAHGRFSRKIRPSYSYDRY' A
#
# COMPACT_ATOMS: atom_id res chain seq x y z
N MET A 1 8.34 18.30 -1.97
CA MET A 1 8.55 16.91 -1.55
C MET A 1 7.26 16.48 -0.86
N GLN A 2 6.39 15.77 -1.58
CA GLN A 2 5.03 15.47 -1.13
C GLN A 2 5.02 14.13 -0.39
N ASN A 3 4.85 14.21 0.93
CA ASN A 3 4.28 13.21 1.84
C ASN A 3 4.24 11.76 1.33
N ASP A 4 5.34 11.02 1.51
CA ASP A 4 5.36 9.55 1.48
C ASP A 4 4.68 8.94 2.72
N THR A 5 3.67 9.63 3.25
CA THR A 5 2.97 9.29 4.48
C THR A 5 1.62 8.69 4.10
N ILE A 6 1.31 7.48 4.57
CA ILE A 6 0.00 6.87 4.38
C ILE A 6 -1.05 7.84 4.93
N ASN A 7 -1.91 8.36 4.05
CA ASN A 7 -2.99 9.25 4.47
C ASN A 7 -3.96 8.45 5.38
N PRO A 8 -4.25 8.91 6.62
CA PRO A 8 -5.18 8.20 7.50
C PRO A 8 -6.54 7.90 6.87
N THR A 9 -6.99 8.72 5.92
CA THR A 9 -8.22 8.46 5.15
C THR A 9 -8.17 7.14 4.39
N VAL A 10 -7.02 6.75 3.82
CA VAL A 10 -6.91 5.48 3.08
C VAL A 10 -6.91 4.27 4.01
N ILE A 11 -6.53 4.43 5.28
CA ILE A 11 -6.66 3.39 6.31
C ILE A 11 -8.13 3.19 6.64
N ASN A 12 -8.88 4.28 6.83
CA ASN A 12 -10.33 4.22 7.08
C ASN A 12 -11.10 3.60 5.90
N GLU A 13 -10.68 3.86 4.65
CA GLU A 13 -11.26 3.23 3.46
C GLU A 13 -10.98 1.72 3.41
N ALA A 14 -9.75 1.32 3.73
CA ALA A 14 -9.37 -0.09 3.81
C ALA A 14 -10.14 -0.85 4.90
N GLN A 15 -10.38 -0.22 6.06
CA GLN A 15 -11.24 -0.79 7.11
C GLN A 15 -12.69 -1.00 6.64
N LYS A 16 -13.17 -0.20 5.68
CA LYS A 16 -14.48 -0.36 5.04
C LYS A 16 -14.45 -1.37 3.88
N GLY A 17 -13.29 -1.92 3.55
CA GLY A 17 -13.09 -2.94 2.52
C GLY A 17 -12.51 -2.42 1.21
N ASP A 18 -12.25 -1.11 1.05
CA ASP A 18 -11.57 -0.58 -0.14
C ASP A 18 -10.05 -0.50 0.09
N PHE A 19 -9.35 -1.55 -0.34
CA PHE A 19 -7.90 -1.67 -0.20
C PHE A 19 -7.11 -1.01 -1.34
N SER A 20 -7.76 -0.36 -2.33
CA SER A 20 -7.10 0.10 -3.54
C SER A 20 -6.03 1.15 -3.27
N ALA A 21 -6.37 2.17 -2.49
CA ALA A 21 -5.47 3.28 -2.20
C ALA A 21 -4.38 2.87 -1.19
N LEU A 22 -4.78 2.24 -0.08
CA LEU A 22 -3.84 1.76 0.93
C LEU A 22 -2.89 0.71 0.35
N GLY A 23 -3.40 -0.26 -0.42
CA GLY A 23 -2.57 -1.31 -1.01
C GLY A 23 -1.52 -0.78 -1.99
N LYS A 24 -1.83 0.27 -2.75
CA LYS A 24 -0.84 0.94 -3.61
C LYS A 24 0.24 1.62 -2.78
N ALA A 25 -0.14 2.34 -1.74
CA ALA A 25 0.81 2.98 -0.82
C ALA A 25 1.71 1.94 -0.15
N MET A 26 1.13 0.83 0.33
CA MET A 26 1.88 -0.27 0.93
C MET A 26 2.89 -0.88 -0.03
N CYS A 27 2.55 -1.05 -1.31
CA CYS A 27 3.52 -1.56 -2.29
C CYS A 27 4.65 -0.57 -2.55
N ILE A 28 4.38 0.74 -2.57
CA ILE A 28 5.44 1.75 -2.73
C ILE A 28 6.39 1.68 -1.53
N LEU A 29 5.85 1.71 -0.31
CA LEU A 29 6.66 1.68 0.91
C LEU A 29 7.45 0.38 1.03
N CYS A 30 6.81 -0.77 0.85
CA CYS A 30 7.44 -2.06 1.09
C CYS A 30 8.29 -2.57 -0.09
N ASP A 31 7.84 -2.38 -1.33
CA ASP A 31 8.52 -2.94 -2.50
C ASP A 31 9.45 -1.94 -3.18
N ASP A 32 9.07 -0.65 -3.25
CA ASP A 32 9.84 0.35 -4.00
C ASP A 32 10.85 1.10 -3.09
N ILE A 33 10.45 1.42 -1.85
CA ILE A 33 11.32 2.08 -0.85
C ILE A 33 12.08 1.05 0.01
N GLY A 34 11.54 -0.16 0.18
CA GLY A 34 12.15 -1.22 0.97
C GLY A 34 11.89 -1.12 2.48
N MET A 35 10.85 -0.38 2.89
CA MET A 35 10.44 -0.29 4.29
C MET A 35 9.81 -1.60 4.76
N GLY A 36 10.24 -2.10 5.91
CA GLY A 36 9.68 -3.31 6.51
C GLY A 36 8.20 -3.14 6.86
N LEU A 37 7.40 -4.19 6.65
CA LEU A 37 5.96 -4.15 6.96
C LEU A 37 5.68 -3.79 8.43
N GLU A 38 6.50 -4.31 9.36
CA GLU A 38 6.40 -4.00 10.79
C GLU A 38 6.67 -2.53 11.06
N GLN A 39 7.69 -1.96 10.42
CA GLN A 39 8.01 -0.53 10.55
C GLN A 39 6.83 0.34 10.06
N VAL A 40 6.21 0.00 8.93
CA VAL A 40 5.01 0.70 8.45
C VAL A 40 3.87 0.58 9.46
N VAL A 41 3.63 -0.61 10.01
CA VAL A 41 2.56 -0.81 11.01
C VAL A 41 2.81 0.03 12.26
N GLU A 42 4.04 0.06 12.77
CA GLU A 42 4.40 0.87 13.94
C GLU A 42 4.20 2.37 13.69
N GLU A 43 4.61 2.87 12.53
CA GLU A 43 4.47 4.28 12.14
C GLU A 43 3.00 4.73 11.99
N PHE A 44 2.07 3.81 11.73
CA PHE A 44 0.66 4.12 11.48
C PHE A 44 -0.31 3.42 12.46
N TRP A 45 0.21 2.83 13.53
CA TRP A 45 -0.61 2.11 14.52
C TRP A 45 -1.66 3.01 15.16
N TYR A 46 -1.30 4.25 15.50
CA TYR A 46 -2.20 5.22 16.15
C TYR A 46 -3.36 5.68 15.27
N VAL A 47 -3.27 5.50 13.95
CA VAL A 47 -4.34 5.79 12.98
C VAL A 47 -5.13 4.55 12.59
N GLY A 48 -4.92 3.42 13.28
CA GLY A 48 -5.71 2.20 13.12
C GLY A 48 -5.21 1.26 12.03
N LEU A 49 -3.95 1.41 11.59
CA LEU A 49 -3.30 0.42 10.74
C LEU A 49 -2.73 -0.72 11.61
N ASP A 50 -3.49 -1.80 11.74
CA ASP A 50 -2.99 -3.01 12.39
C ASP A 50 -2.25 -3.93 11.41
N ALA A 51 -1.51 -4.89 11.96
CA ALA A 51 -0.70 -5.82 11.16
C ALA A 51 -1.53 -6.70 10.22
N ARG A 52 -2.80 -6.98 10.54
CA ARG A 52 -3.67 -7.79 9.67
C ARG A 52 -4.11 -6.95 8.47
N LEU A 53 -4.60 -5.74 8.72
CA LEU A 53 -5.04 -4.80 7.70
C LEU A 53 -3.90 -4.42 6.76
N ALA A 54 -2.70 -4.19 7.29
CA ALA A 54 -1.51 -3.88 6.50
C ALA A 54 -1.11 -5.06 5.58
N LYS A 55 -1.18 -6.31 6.08
CA LYS A 55 -0.92 -7.51 5.28
C LYS A 55 -1.95 -7.67 4.16
N GLU A 56 -3.23 -7.51 4.46
CA GLU A 56 -4.32 -7.60 3.49
C GLU A 56 -4.17 -6.51 2.41
N ALA A 57 -3.95 -5.27 2.81
CA ALA A 57 -3.74 -4.17 1.89
C ALA A 57 -2.54 -4.39 0.97
N LEU A 58 -1.38 -4.82 1.52
CA LEU A 58 -0.19 -5.12 0.72
C LEU A 58 -0.44 -6.27 -0.25
N ALA A 59 -1.14 -7.32 0.16
CA ALA A 59 -1.51 -8.43 -0.71
C ALA A 59 -2.42 -7.96 -1.86
N HIS A 60 -3.44 -7.15 -1.56
CA HIS A 60 -4.32 -6.54 -2.56
C HIS A 60 -3.55 -5.63 -3.53
N GLY A 61 -2.62 -4.82 -3.03
CA GLY A 61 -1.78 -3.96 -3.84
C GLY A 61 -0.89 -4.75 -4.80
N ARG A 62 -0.20 -5.78 -4.30
CA ARG A 62 0.67 -6.66 -5.10
C ARG A 62 -0.11 -7.43 -6.14
N PHE A 63 -1.30 -7.92 -5.78
CA PHE A 63 -2.21 -8.58 -6.72
C PHE A 63 -2.62 -7.61 -7.85
N SER A 64 -3.00 -6.38 -7.50
CA SER A 64 -3.36 -5.33 -8.46
C SER A 64 -2.21 -4.94 -9.39
N ARG A 65 -0.96 -4.91 -8.88
CA ARG A 65 0.25 -4.69 -9.69
C ARG A 65 0.51 -5.83 -10.67
N LYS A 66 0.30 -7.09 -10.27
CA LYS A 66 0.45 -8.27 -11.13
C LYS A 66 -0.62 -8.38 -12.22
N ILE A 67 -1.84 -7.94 -11.95
CA ILE A 67 -2.93 -7.98 -12.93
C ILE A 67 -2.78 -6.93 -14.03
N ARG A 68 -2.10 -5.79 -13.76
CA ARG A 68 -1.77 -4.86 -14.84
C ARG A 68 -0.87 -5.60 -15.83
N PRO A 69 -1.35 -5.91 -17.05
CA PRO A 69 -0.46 -6.39 -18.08
C PRO A 69 0.53 -5.24 -18.30
N SER A 70 1.81 -5.57 -18.39
CA SER A 70 2.77 -4.71 -19.06
C SER A 70 2.22 -4.47 -20.47
N TYR A 71 1.47 -3.39 -20.67
CA TYR A 71 1.44 -2.75 -21.96
C TYR A 71 2.85 -2.22 -22.16
N SER A 72 3.64 -3.06 -22.80
CA SER A 72 4.88 -2.75 -23.48
C SER A 72 4.67 -1.47 -24.27
N TYR A 73 5.17 -0.36 -23.73
CA TYR A 73 5.61 0.74 -24.56
C TYR A 73 7.09 0.50 -24.84
N ASP A 74 7.37 -0.51 -25.68
CA ASP A 74 8.52 -0.45 -26.56
C ASP A 74 8.28 0.78 -27.46
N ARG A 75 8.92 1.90 -27.11
CA ARG A 75 9.03 3.04 -28.00
C ARG A 75 10.49 3.12 -28.44
N TYR A 76 10.69 2.59 -29.65
CA TYR A 76 11.62 2.97 -30.71
C TYR A 76 12.83 3.83 -30.33
#